data_AF-A0A9D7U926-F1
#
_entry.id   AF-A0A9D7U926-F1
#
_cell.length_a   1.000
_cell.length_b   1.000
_cell.length_c   1.000
_cell.angle_alpha   90.00
_cell.angle_beta   90.00
_cell.angle_gamma   90.00
#
_symmetry.space_group_name_H-M   'P 1'
#
loop_
_entity.id
_entity.type
_entity.pdbx_description
1 polymer ?
#
loop_
_entity_poly.entity_id
_entity_poly.type
_entity_poly.pdbx_seq_one_letter_code
_entity_poly.pdbx_strand_id
1 'polypeptide(L)'
;MTQEYISFRKWPADHAQEAYEAGFYIETLQVLHGWIEVKLRELLHLQRAGRFKKTTDEELARSWNMSNELSLSMIAKALFVAGELSEGTLDQVLQFNRTRNNIVHKLFYDPYNKEYLGVPKEEYDRAYRDGVELGYVIENLSARRIE
;
A
#
# COMPACT_ATOMS: atom_id res chain seq x y z
N MET A 1 32.46 -2.89 10.64
CA MET A 1 31.26 -2.81 11.50
C MET A 1 30.13 -3.51 10.76
N THR A 2 29.47 -4.50 11.36
CA THR A 2 28.28 -5.12 10.78
C THR A 2 27.14 -4.11 10.84
N GLN A 3 26.53 -3.84 9.69
CA GLN A 3 25.43 -2.89 9.57
C GLN A 3 24.16 -3.54 10.16
N GLU A 4 23.53 -2.88 11.13
CA GLU A 4 22.26 -3.34 11.72
C GLU A 4 21.09 -2.84 10.86
N TYR A 5 20.20 -3.73 10.46
CA TYR A 5 19.04 -3.41 9.64
C TYR A 5 17.76 -3.53 10.45
N ILE A 6 16.85 -2.58 10.28
CA ILE A 6 15.49 -2.65 10.83
C ILE A 6 14.62 -3.34 9.79
N SER A 7 13.98 -4.45 10.17
CA SER A 7 13.07 -5.20 9.31
C SER A 7 11.74 -5.47 10.01
N PHE A 8 10.66 -5.57 9.23
CA PHE A 8 9.41 -6.11 9.71
C PHE A 8 9.60 -7.57 10.14
N ARG A 9 9.01 -7.95 11.27
CA ARG A 9 9.13 -9.30 11.84
C ARG A 9 7.82 -10.09 11.76
N LYS A 10 6.71 -9.43 11.43
CA LYS A 10 5.36 -9.99 11.42
C LYS A 10 4.72 -9.78 10.06
N TRP A 11 3.66 -10.53 9.83
CA TRP A 11 2.79 -10.31 8.70
C TRP A 11 2.21 -8.88 8.74
N PRO A 12 2.08 -8.18 7.60
CA PRO A 12 1.65 -6.78 7.63
C PRO A 12 0.28 -6.57 8.28
N ALA A 13 -0.68 -7.48 8.08
CA ALA A 13 -1.99 -7.38 8.72
C ALA A 13 -1.88 -7.53 10.25
N ASP A 14 -1.07 -8.48 10.73
CA ASP A 14 -0.87 -8.71 12.17
C ASP A 14 -0.17 -7.51 12.83
N HIS A 15 0.85 -6.95 12.16
CA HIS A 15 1.54 -5.76 12.65
C HIS A 15 0.58 -4.55 12.69
N ALA A 16 -0.24 -4.37 11.65
CA ALA A 16 -1.23 -3.30 11.62
C ALA A 16 -2.27 -3.44 12.74
N GLN A 17 -2.70 -4.67 13.04
CA GLN A 17 -3.61 -4.98 14.14
C GLN A 17 -2.98 -4.64 15.50
N GLU A 18 -1.74 -5.06 15.75
CA GLU A 18 -1.06 -4.75 17.01
C GLU A 18 -0.85 -3.25 17.21
N ALA A 19 -0.44 -2.54 16.15
CA ALA A 19 -0.33 -1.09 16.18
C ALA A 19 -1.68 -0.43 16.48
N TYR A 20 -2.77 -0.98 15.93
CA TYR A 20 -4.12 -0.46 16.14
C TYR A 20 -4.59 -0.65 17.58
N GLU A 21 -4.38 -1.84 18.15
CA GLU A 21 -4.71 -2.16 19.54
C GLU A 21 -3.88 -1.34 20.53
N ALA A 22 -2.63 -1.00 20.18
CA ALA A 22 -1.75 -0.13 20.96
C ALA A 22 -2.04 1.37 20.78
N GLY A 23 -2.99 1.75 19.91
CA GLY A 23 -3.36 3.15 19.64
C GLY A 23 -2.40 3.90 18.69
N PHE A 24 -1.51 3.20 18.01
CA PHE A 24 -0.60 3.76 17.00
C PHE A 24 -1.28 3.90 15.63
N TYR A 25 -2.33 4.72 15.56
CA TYR A 25 -3.20 4.83 14.39
C TYR A 25 -2.52 5.27 13.08
N ILE A 26 -1.46 6.08 13.17
CA ILE A 26 -0.66 6.45 11.98
C ILE A 26 0.12 5.23 11.47
N GLU A 27 0.73 4.49 12.39
CA GLU A 27 1.53 3.31 12.05
C GLU A 27 0.67 2.23 11.41
N THR A 28 -0.50 1.93 11.98
CA THR A 28 -1.47 0.97 11.42
C THR A 28 -1.76 1.24 9.94
N LEU A 29 -2.14 2.47 9.57
CA LEU A 29 -2.46 2.79 8.17
C LEU A 29 -1.21 2.84 7.29
N GLN A 30 -0.05 3.23 7.85
CA GLN A 30 1.21 3.27 7.12
C GLN A 30 1.72 1.86 6.77
N VAL A 31 1.54 0.89 7.67
CA VAL A 31 1.88 -0.52 7.45
C VAL A 31 1.03 -1.10 6.32
N LEU A 32 -0.29 -0.88 6.36
CA LEU A 32 -1.20 -1.33 5.31
C LEU A 32 -0.88 -0.67 3.96
N HIS A 33 -0.62 0.63 3.96
CA HIS A 33 -0.20 1.35 2.77
C HIS A 33 1.09 0.79 2.16
N GLY A 34 2.11 0.55 2.99
CA GLY A 34 3.37 -0.05 2.54
C GLY A 34 3.19 -1.45 1.96
N TRP A 35 2.37 -2.30 2.60
CA TRP A 35 2.06 -3.63 2.11
C TRP A 35 1.39 -3.61 0.74
N ILE A 36 0.32 -2.82 0.58
CA ILE A 36 -0.41 -2.68 -0.68
C ILE A 36 0.51 -2.13 -1.78
N GLU A 37 1.31 -1.11 -1.47
CA GLU A 37 2.21 -0.49 -2.45
C GLU A 37 3.29 -1.47 -2.93
N VAL A 38 3.91 -2.22 -2.01
CA VAL A 38 4.91 -3.24 -2.37
C VAL A 38 4.28 -4.30 -3.26
N LYS A 39 3.09 -4.81 -2.92
CA LYS A 39 2.43 -5.86 -3.69
C LYS A 39 2.01 -5.41 -5.08
N LEU A 40 1.51 -4.17 -5.22
CA LEU A 40 1.24 -3.59 -6.54
C LEU A 40 2.52 -3.38 -7.35
N ARG A 41 3.62 -2.97 -6.71
CA ARG A 41 4.93 -2.80 -7.37
C ARG A 41 5.46 -4.14 -7.86
N GLU A 42 5.37 -5.19 -7.05
CA GLU A 42 5.69 -6.57 -7.46
C GLU A 42 4.86 -6.99 -8.69
N LEU A 43 3.55 -6.76 -8.68
CA LEU A 43 2.67 -7.07 -9.79
C LEU A 43 3.07 -6.33 -11.08
N LEU A 44 3.46 -5.05 -10.96
CA LEU A 44 3.95 -4.25 -12.09
C LEU A 44 5.23 -4.83 -12.70
N HIS A 45 6.15 -5.34 -11.87
CA HIS A 45 7.36 -6.00 -12.36
C HIS A 45 7.09 -7.36 -13.00
N LEU A 46 6.17 -8.16 -12.43
CA LEU A 46 5.74 -9.43 -13.03
C LEU A 46 5.12 -9.22 -14.41
N GLN A 47 4.33 -8.16 -14.58
CA GLN A 47 3.75 -7.77 -15.86
C GLN A 47 4.85 -7.48 -16.91
N ARG A 48 5.95 -6.84 -16.51
CA ARG A 48 7.09 -6.56 -17.39
C ARG A 48 7.86 -7.84 -17.72
N ALA A 49 8.16 -8.67 -16.72
CA ALA A 49 8.96 -9.89 -16.89
C ALA A 49 8.33 -10.86 -17.91
N GLY A 50 7.00 -10.98 -17.93
CA GLY A 50 6.29 -11.83 -18.89
C GLY A 50 6.40 -11.38 -20.36
N ARG A 51 6.88 -10.16 -20.64
CA ARG A 51 6.92 -9.57 -22.00
C ARG A 51 8.28 -9.63 -22.69
N PHE A 52 9.37 -9.87 -21.96
CA PHE A 52 10.73 -9.81 -22.52
C PHE A 52 11.46 -11.16 -22.37
N LYS A 53 11.82 -11.78 -23.51
CA LYS A 53 12.55 -13.07 -23.55
C LYS A 53 14.03 -12.97 -23.14
N LYS A 54 14.60 -11.77 -23.09
CA LYS A 54 15.97 -11.49 -22.64
C LYS A 54 15.98 -10.11 -22.00
N THR A 55 16.01 -10.05 -20.68
CA THR A 55 16.23 -8.81 -19.92
C THR A 55 17.48 -9.02 -19.10
N THR A 56 18.39 -8.06 -19.15
CA THR A 56 19.61 -8.08 -18.33
C THR A 56 19.31 -7.70 -16.88
N ASP A 57 20.15 -8.11 -15.94
CA ASP A 57 20.01 -7.75 -14.52
C ASP A 57 20.04 -6.22 -14.32
N GLU A 58 20.81 -5.50 -15.13
CA GLU A 58 20.90 -4.03 -15.10
C GLU A 58 19.58 -3.36 -15.52
N GLU A 59 18.91 -3.89 -16.53
CA GLU A 59 17.60 -3.40 -16.97
C GLU A 59 16.51 -3.69 -15.95
N LEU A 60 16.57 -4.85 -15.28
CA LEU A 60 15.68 -5.20 -14.17
C LEU A 60 15.90 -4.27 -12.98
N ALA A 61 17.16 -4.04 -12.58
CA ALA A 61 17.52 -3.13 -11.50
C ALA A 61 17.08 -1.69 -11.79
N ARG A 62 17.28 -1.21 -13.03
CA ARG A 62 16.80 0.12 -13.44
C ARG A 62 15.28 0.21 -13.39
N SER A 63 14.57 -0.81 -13.87
CA SER A 63 13.10 -0.88 -13.76
C SER A 63 12.65 -0.80 -12.31
N TRP A 64 13.27 -1.58 -11.43
CA TRP A 64 12.98 -1.62 -10.01
C TRP A 64 13.16 -0.24 -9.37
N ASN A 65 14.30 0.40 -9.63
CA ASN A 65 14.58 1.74 -9.09
C ASN A 65 13.56 2.77 -9.58
N MET A 66 13.22 2.78 -10.87
CA MET A 66 12.20 3.70 -11.40
C MET A 66 10.82 3.45 -10.78
N SER A 67 10.47 2.19 -10.51
CA SER A 67 9.18 1.87 -9.88
C SER A 67 9.08 2.32 -8.43
N ASN A 68 10.22 2.52 -7.73
CA ASN A 68 10.24 3.04 -6.36
C ASN A 68 9.89 4.54 -6.32
N GLU A 69 10.04 5.25 -7.43
CA GLU A 69 9.64 6.66 -7.54
C GLU A 69 8.14 6.81 -7.83
N LEU A 70 7.47 5.74 -8.24
CA LEU A 70 6.03 5.75 -8.49
C LEU A 70 5.27 5.67 -7.16
N SER A 71 4.40 6.66 -6.95
CA SER A 71 3.41 6.60 -5.87
C SER A 71 2.42 5.45 -6.05
N LEU A 72 1.84 4.96 -4.95
CA LEU A 72 0.73 4.00 -4.96
C LEU A 72 -0.32 4.26 -6.06
N SER A 73 -0.82 5.50 -6.17
CA SER A 73 -1.83 5.88 -7.17
C SER A 73 -1.32 5.74 -8.61
N MET A 74 -0.04 6.01 -8.86
CA MET A 74 0.57 5.86 -10.18
C MET A 74 0.71 4.39 -10.55
N ILE A 75 1.15 3.55 -9.61
CA ILE A 75 1.30 2.10 -9.82
C ILE A 75 -0.06 1.48 -10.13
N ALA A 76 -1.09 1.78 -9.34
CA ALA A 76 -2.44 1.26 -9.55
C ALA A 76 -3.02 1.65 -10.92
N LYS A 77 -2.87 2.92 -11.31
CA LYS A 77 -3.31 3.40 -12.64
C LYS A 77 -2.55 2.72 -13.77
N ALA A 78 -1.24 2.53 -13.64
CA ALA A 78 -0.44 1.84 -14.64
C ALA A 78 -0.89 0.39 -14.83
N LEU A 79 -1.15 -0.32 -13.73
CA LEU A 79 -1.67 -1.69 -13.75
C LEU A 79 -3.08 -1.79 -14.35
N PHE A 80 -3.96 -0.84 -14.04
CA PHE A 80 -5.28 -0.77 -14.68
C PHE A 80 -5.18 -0.58 -16.19
N VAL A 81 -4.37 0.38 -16.65
CA VAL A 81 -4.11 0.60 -18.09
C VAL A 81 -3.49 -0.63 -18.74
N ALA A 82 -2.66 -1.38 -18.02
CA ALA A 82 -2.07 -2.63 -18.48
C ALA A 82 -3.05 -3.83 -18.50
N GLY A 83 -4.27 -3.67 -17.96
CA GLY A 83 -5.29 -4.72 -17.87
C GLY A 83 -5.12 -5.68 -16.69
N GLU A 84 -4.29 -5.33 -15.70
CA GLU A 84 -3.95 -6.18 -14.55
C GLU A 84 -4.87 -5.95 -13.34
N LEU A 85 -5.50 -4.78 -13.26
CA LEU A 85 -6.49 -4.46 -12.24
C LEU A 85 -7.86 -4.24 -12.86
N SER A 86 -8.89 -4.70 -12.15
CA SER A 86 -10.27 -4.30 -12.45
C SER A 86 -10.50 -2.84 -12.06
N GLU A 87 -11.51 -2.21 -12.65
CA GLU A 87 -11.94 -0.85 -12.26
C GLU A 87 -12.30 -0.78 -10.77
N GLY A 88 -13.03 -1.79 -10.25
CA GLY A 88 -13.37 -1.87 -8.83
C GLY A 88 -12.15 -1.93 -7.91
N THR A 89 -11.12 -2.70 -8.30
CA THR A 89 -9.87 -2.77 -7.52
C THR A 89 -9.08 -1.45 -7.59
N LEU A 90 -9.05 -0.79 -8.74
CA LEU A 90 -8.46 0.54 -8.88
C LEU A 90 -9.14 1.54 -7.94
N ASP A 91 -10.46 1.57 -7.95
CA ASP A 91 -11.26 2.48 -7.10
C ASP A 91 -11.01 2.23 -5.62
N GLN A 92 -10.93 0.96 -5.19
CA GLN A 92 -10.58 0.60 -3.82
C GLN A 92 -9.19 1.14 -3.42
N VAL A 93 -8.17 1.00 -4.28
CA VAL A 93 -6.82 1.52 -4.00
C VAL A 93 -6.82 3.05 -3.89
N LEU A 94 -7.47 3.74 -4.83
CA LEU A 94 -7.54 5.20 -4.83
C LEU A 94 -8.33 5.73 -3.64
N GLN A 95 -9.42 5.04 -3.26
CA GLN A 95 -10.23 5.38 -2.11
C GLN A 95 -9.44 5.16 -0.81
N PHE A 96 -8.77 4.02 -0.64
CA PHE A 96 -7.92 3.77 0.52
C PHE A 96 -6.84 4.85 0.67
N ASN A 97 -6.13 5.18 -0.41
CA ASN A 97 -5.07 6.20 -0.36
C ASN A 97 -5.62 7.59 0.02
N ARG A 98 -6.80 7.96 -0.50
CA ARG A 98 -7.49 9.21 -0.15
C ARG A 98 -7.92 9.23 1.31
N THR A 99 -8.56 8.17 1.78
CA THR A 99 -9.00 8.03 3.17
C THR A 99 -7.82 8.10 4.12
N ARG A 100 -6.72 7.37 3.84
CA ARG A 100 -5.48 7.43 4.63
C ARG A 100 -4.96 8.85 4.72
N ASN A 101 -4.80 9.54 3.58
CA ASN A 101 -4.27 10.91 3.58
C ASN A 101 -5.17 11.85 4.39
N ASN A 102 -6.49 11.75 4.21
CA ASN A 102 -7.45 12.55 4.98
C ASN A 102 -7.30 12.27 6.48
N ILE A 103 -7.27 11.01 6.90
CA ILE A 103 -7.13 10.64 8.31
C ILE A 103 -5.83 11.19 8.89
N VAL A 104 -4.70 10.98 8.21
CA VAL A 104 -3.39 11.47 8.65
C VAL A 104 -3.41 12.98 8.82
N HIS A 105 -3.91 13.73 7.83
CA HIS A 105 -3.98 15.20 7.93
C HIS A 105 -4.92 15.67 9.05
N LYS A 106 -6.11 15.08 9.17
CA LYS A 106 -7.10 15.42 10.22
C LYS A 106 -6.57 15.16 11.63
N LEU A 107 -5.68 14.18 11.82
CA LEU A 107 -5.05 13.89 13.11
C LEU A 107 -4.10 15.00 13.59
N PHE A 108 -3.59 15.83 12.68
CA PHE A 108 -2.69 16.95 13.00
C PHE A 108 -3.40 18.32 13.05
N TYR A 109 -4.71 18.38 12.86
CA TYR A 109 -5.45 19.64 12.95
C TYR A 109 -5.54 20.12 14.40
N ASP A 110 -5.37 21.43 14.58
CA ASP A 110 -5.33 22.05 15.91
C ASP A 110 -6.72 22.04 16.56
N PRO A 111 -6.90 21.35 17.70
CA PRO A 111 -8.18 21.34 18.42
C PRO A 111 -8.52 22.69 19.05
N TYR A 112 -7.58 23.65 19.14
CA TYR A 112 -7.78 24.95 19.77
C TYR A 112 -8.93 25.76 19.14
N ASN A 113 -9.14 25.63 17.82
CA ASN A 113 -10.20 26.33 17.12
C ASN A 113 -11.59 25.67 17.25
N LYS A 114 -11.71 24.53 17.95
CA LYS A 114 -12.95 23.72 18.10
C LYS A 114 -13.63 23.29 16.78
N GLU A 115 -13.03 23.59 15.63
CA GLU A 115 -13.52 23.18 14.31
C GLU A 115 -13.22 21.71 14.00
N TYR A 116 -12.25 21.11 14.69
CA TYR A 116 -11.83 19.73 14.44
C TYR A 116 -11.63 18.94 15.74
N LEU A 117 -12.42 17.88 15.89
CA LEU A 117 -12.36 16.94 17.02
C LEU A 117 -11.51 15.68 16.72
N GLY A 118 -10.80 15.69 15.58
CA GLY A 118 -10.05 14.53 15.06
C GLY A 118 -10.85 13.69 14.07
N VAL A 119 -10.49 12.41 13.96
CA VAL A 119 -11.14 11.43 13.07
C VAL A 119 -12.12 10.58 13.88
N PRO A 120 -13.40 10.47 13.48
CA PRO A 120 -14.34 9.56 14.12
C PRO A 120 -13.83 8.12 14.09
N LYS A 121 -13.92 7.41 15.22
CA LYS A 121 -13.45 6.02 15.33
C LYS A 121 -14.04 5.12 14.24
N GLU A 122 -15.33 5.26 13.94
CA GLU A 122 -15.99 4.47 12.90
C GLU A 122 -15.43 4.73 11.49
N GLU A 123 -15.03 5.96 11.18
CA GLU A 123 -14.37 6.32 9.91
C GLU A 123 -13.00 5.63 9.83
N TYR A 124 -12.24 5.69 10.92
CA TYR A 124 -10.94 5.02 11.01
C TYR A 124 -11.05 3.50 10.91
N ASP A 125 -11.95 2.89 11.70
CA ASP A 125 -12.14 1.45 11.76
C ASP A 125 -12.56 0.87 10.41
N ARG A 126 -13.33 1.64 9.63
CA ARG A 126 -13.65 1.29 8.24
C ARG A 126 -12.40 1.33 7.37
N ALA A 127 -11.63 2.42 7.41
CA ALA A 127 -10.40 2.54 6.64
C ALA A 127 -9.38 1.43 6.94
N TYR A 128 -9.27 1.02 8.21
CA TYR A 128 -8.44 -0.10 8.64
C TYR A 128 -8.91 -1.41 8.00
N ARG A 129 -10.19 -1.77 8.14
CA ARG A 129 -10.75 -3.01 7.57
C ARG A 129 -10.61 -3.04 6.05
N ASP A 130 -10.97 -1.95 5.39
CA ASP A 130 -10.87 -1.83 3.94
C ASP A 130 -9.41 -1.99 3.47
N GLY A 131 -8.45 -1.45 4.24
CA GLY A 131 -7.02 -1.59 3.95
C GLY A 131 -6.51 -3.03 4.12
N VAL A 132 -6.95 -3.75 5.16
CA VAL A 132 -6.61 -5.17 5.36
C VAL A 132 -7.17 -6.03 4.24
N GLU A 133 -8.46 -5.86 3.92
CA GLU A 133 -9.11 -6.61 2.84
C GLU A 133 -8.42 -6.36 1.50
N LEU A 134 -8.14 -5.09 1.18
CA LEU A 134 -7.46 -4.71 -0.04
C LEU A 134 -6.05 -5.33 -0.12
N GLY A 135 -5.30 -5.35 0.98
CA GLY A 135 -3.99 -6.01 1.04
C GLY A 135 -4.05 -7.47 0.59
N TYR A 136 -5.01 -8.23 1.11
CA TYR A 136 -5.23 -9.62 0.71
C TYR A 136 -5.71 -9.76 -0.75
N VAL A 137 -6.57 -8.85 -1.22
CA VAL A 137 -7.01 -8.85 -2.64
C VAL A 137 -5.81 -8.70 -3.57
N ILE A 138 -4.95 -7.70 -3.34
CA ILE A 138 -3.78 -7.45 -4.20
C ILE A 138 -2.78 -8.62 -4.11
N GLU A 139 -2.54 -9.15 -2.92
CA GLU A 139 -1.64 -10.28 -2.77
C GLU A 139 -2.10 -11.53 -3.52
N ASN A 140 -3.39 -11.83 -3.47
CA ASN A 140 -3.97 -12.94 -4.23
C ASN A 140 -3.81 -12.74 -5.74
N LEU A 141 -3.85 -11.50 -6.24
CA LEU A 141 -3.56 -11.20 -7.65
C LEU A 141 -2.11 -11.52 -8.02
N SER A 142 -1.16 -11.16 -7.15
CA SER A 142 0.26 -11.47 -7.35
C SER A 142 0.54 -12.98 -7.29
N ALA A 143 -0.11 -13.71 -6.39
CA ALA A 143 0.07 -15.16 -6.26
C ALA A 143 -0.37 -15.93 -7.53
N ARG A 144 -1.54 -15.58 -8.10
CA ARG A 144 -2.08 -16.21 -9.33
C ARG A 144 -1.22 -16.03 -10.58
N ARG A 145 -0.23 -15.14 -10.55
CA ARG A 145 0.69 -14.89 -11.67
C ARG A 145 1.91 -15.81 -11.66
N ILE A 146 2.18 -16.45 -10.53
CA ILE A 146 3.36 -17.31 -10.32
C ILE A 146 3.00 -18.79 -10.52
N GLU A 147 1.72 -19.16 -10.35
CA GLU A 147 1.15 -20.48 -10.66
C GLU A 147 0.91 -20.67 -12.17
#